data_AF-A0A7V9QHZ2-F1
#
_entry.id   AF-A0A7V9QHZ2-F1
#
_cell.length_a   1.000
_cell.length_b   1.000
_cell.length_c   1.000
_cell.angle_alpha   90.00
_cell.angle_beta   90.00
_cell.angle_gamma   90.00
#
_symmetry.space_group_name_H-M   'P 1'
#
loop_
_entity.id
_entity.type
_entity.pdbx_description
1 polymer ?
#
loop_
_entity_poly.entity_id
_entity_poly.type
_entity_poly.pdbx_seq_one_letter_code
_entity_poly.pdbx_strand_id
1 'polypeptide(L)'
;MAGKRDGQGTHFSLDSTDGAPRARDRVARSRGESHLAADDIEELRAAIERSLCEGEMSASGEIAIDDELRKSIRIACAKARLQGVRAEHVLIDVKQIWMSIPSMLSTRTAERLSEIVSTCIEEYYGDRDQLPS
;
A
#
# COMPACT_ATOMS: atom_id res chain seq x y z
N MET A 1 3.38 51.57 -68.87
CA MET A 1 3.57 50.38 -69.73
C MET A 1 3.80 49.20 -68.79
N ALA A 2 2.78 48.35 -68.59
CA ALA A 2 2.54 47.11 -69.37
C ALA A 2 3.68 46.09 -69.16
N GLY A 3 3.49 44.84 -68.74
CA GLY A 3 2.34 43.98 -68.46
C GLY A 3 2.88 42.62 -67.95
N LYS A 4 2.07 41.81 -67.25
CA LYS A 4 1.59 40.45 -67.66
C LYS A 4 2.72 39.42 -67.99
N ARG A 5 2.72 38.14 -67.58
CA ARG A 5 1.75 37.17 -67.03
C ARG A 5 2.52 35.84 -66.81
N ASP A 6 2.19 35.09 -65.75
CA ASP A 6 1.58 33.73 -65.73
C ASP A 6 2.49 32.51 -65.98
N GLY A 7 2.22 31.45 -65.21
CA GLY A 7 2.71 30.08 -65.41
C GLY A 7 2.78 29.30 -64.09
N GLN A 8 1.65 28.90 -63.49
CA GLN A 8 1.09 27.53 -63.55
C GLN A 8 2.11 26.40 -63.34
N GLY A 9 1.96 25.72 -62.20
CA GLY A 9 2.58 24.43 -61.88
C GLY A 9 1.72 23.71 -60.85
N THR A 10 0.69 23.03 -61.33
CA THR A 10 -0.13 22.07 -60.57
C THR A 10 0.70 20.85 -60.20
N HIS A 11 0.74 20.47 -58.93
CA HIS A 11 0.94 19.08 -58.56
C HIS A 11 -0.07 18.62 -57.53
N PHE A 12 -0.51 17.40 -57.77
CA PHE A 12 -1.67 16.69 -57.29
C PHE A 12 -1.32 15.91 -56.01
N SER A 13 -2.33 15.78 -55.14
CA SER A 13 -2.63 14.72 -54.16
C SER A 13 -1.53 14.03 -53.35
N LEU A 14 -1.74 13.90 -52.03
CA LEU A 14 -2.39 12.71 -51.45
C LEU A 14 -2.63 12.88 -49.94
N ASP A 15 -3.79 12.35 -49.55
CA ASP A 15 -4.25 11.90 -48.25
C ASP A 15 -3.19 11.74 -47.13
N SER A 16 -3.43 12.41 -46.00
CA SER A 16 -3.15 11.83 -44.69
C SER A 16 -4.25 12.29 -43.75
N THR A 17 -5.37 11.58 -43.88
CA THR A 17 -6.30 11.42 -42.77
C THR A 17 -5.59 10.78 -41.58
N ASP A 18 -6.13 11.06 -40.40
CA ASP A 18 -5.97 10.28 -39.18
C ASP A 18 -4.74 10.57 -38.31
N GLY A 19 -4.81 11.71 -37.65
CA GLY A 19 -4.06 11.99 -36.43
C GLY A 19 -4.99 12.48 -35.33
N ALA A 20 -6.19 11.88 -35.18
CA ALA A 20 -7.01 12.12 -34.00
C ALA A 20 -6.14 11.85 -32.75
N PRO A 21 -6.05 12.76 -31.77
CA PRO A 21 -5.50 12.42 -30.48
C PRO A 21 -6.44 11.40 -29.84
N ARG A 22 -6.18 10.12 -30.11
CA ARG A 22 -6.82 9.00 -29.46
C ARG A 22 -6.61 9.16 -27.96
N ALA A 23 -7.69 9.56 -27.29
CA ALA A 23 -8.16 8.96 -26.05
C ALA A 23 -7.06 8.27 -25.24
N ARG A 24 -6.22 9.09 -24.60
CA ARG A 24 -5.54 8.70 -23.37
C ARG A 24 -5.89 9.66 -22.26
N ASP A 25 -7.19 9.96 -22.14
CA ASP A 25 -7.86 10.01 -20.83
C ASP A 25 -7.93 8.58 -20.24
N ARG A 26 -6.79 7.91 -20.23
CA ARG A 26 -6.63 6.64 -19.55
C ARG A 26 -6.36 6.99 -18.10
N VAL A 27 -7.44 7.33 -17.42
CA VAL A 27 -7.65 7.02 -16.01
C VAL A 27 -6.43 7.40 -15.18
N ALA A 28 -6.24 8.70 -14.98
CA ALA A 28 -5.71 9.19 -13.73
C ALA A 28 -6.74 8.90 -12.61
N ARG A 29 -7.09 7.63 -12.40
CA ARG A 29 -7.29 7.19 -11.03
C ARG A 29 -5.89 7.32 -10.48
N SER A 30 -5.67 8.41 -9.76
CA SER A 30 -4.88 8.37 -8.53
C SER A 30 -5.09 6.97 -7.97
N ARG A 31 -4.14 6.08 -8.27
CA ARG A 31 -4.00 4.78 -7.66
C ARG A 31 -3.54 5.16 -6.28
N GLY A 32 -4.51 5.66 -5.50
CA GLY A 32 -4.32 6.23 -4.20
C GLY A 32 -3.52 5.21 -3.47
N GLU A 33 -2.48 5.68 -2.79
CA GLU A 33 -1.79 4.90 -1.79
C GLU A 33 -2.91 4.43 -0.85
N SER A 34 -3.42 3.23 -1.12
CA SER A 34 -4.59 2.70 -0.42
C SER A 34 -4.05 2.21 0.89
N HIS A 35 -4.09 3.10 1.87
CA HIS A 35 -3.76 2.82 3.26
C HIS A 35 -4.98 2.23 3.97
N LEU A 36 -4.75 1.66 5.15
CA LEU A 36 -5.82 1.32 6.08
C LEU A 36 -6.68 2.55 6.39
N ALA A 37 -7.95 2.32 6.77
CA ALA A 37 -8.78 3.41 7.27
C ALA A 37 -8.16 4.00 8.55
N ALA A 38 -8.35 5.29 8.79
CA ALA A 38 -7.76 5.97 9.96
C ALA A 38 -8.16 5.30 11.29
N ASP A 39 -9.41 4.85 11.41
CA ASP A 39 -9.89 4.13 12.59
C ASP A 39 -9.17 2.78 12.78
N ASP A 40 -8.87 2.07 11.68
CA ASP A 40 -8.14 0.80 11.70
C ASP A 40 -6.66 1.01 12.09
N ILE A 41 -6.06 2.11 11.63
CA ILE A 41 -4.70 2.53 12.00
C ILE A 41 -4.63 2.84 13.49
N GLU A 42 -5.62 3.55 14.03
CA GLU A 42 -5.65 3.92 15.45
C GLU A 42 -5.91 2.70 16.34
N GLU A 43 -6.80 1.79 15.92
CA GLU A 43 -7.02 0.50 16.61
C GLU A 43 -5.72 -0.33 16.65
N LEU A 44 -5.01 -0.42 15.53
CA LEU A 44 -3.74 -1.14 15.44
C LEU A 44 -2.64 -0.48 16.28
N ARG A 45 -2.57 0.87 16.28
CA ARG A 45 -1.66 1.64 17.13
C ARG A 45 -1.90 1.32 18.60
N ALA A 46 -3.14 1.41 19.07
CA ALA A 46 -3.48 1.13 20.46
C ALA A 46 -3.14 -0.31 20.87
N ALA A 47 -3.28 -1.27 19.96
CA ALA A 47 -2.86 -2.65 20.21
C ALA A 47 -1.33 -2.78 20.35
N ILE A 48 -0.56 -2.14 19.46
CA ILE A 48 0.92 -2.14 19.51
C ILE A 48 1.40 -1.48 20.80
N GLU A 49 0.84 -0.32 21.17
CA GLU A 49 1.23 0.41 22.39
C GLU A 49 0.94 -0.39 23.66
N ARG A 50 -0.22 -1.06 23.73
CA ARG A 50 -0.56 -1.95 24.86
C ARG A 50 0.39 -3.14 24.95
N SER A 51 0.66 -3.79 23.82
CA SER A 51 1.62 -4.89 23.73
C SER A 51 3.03 -4.49 24.19
N LEU A 52 3.44 -3.24 23.93
CA LEU A 52 4.71 -2.70 24.40
C LEU A 52 4.71 -2.37 25.89
N CYS A 53 3.59 -1.91 26.44
CA CYS A 53 3.45 -1.63 27.88
C CYS A 53 3.35 -2.90 28.72
N GLU A 54 2.63 -3.90 28.21
CA GLU A 54 2.31 -5.16 28.88
C GLU A 54 3.35 -6.25 28.62
N GLY A 55 4.38 -5.95 27.83
CA GLY A 55 5.41 -6.90 27.41
C GLY A 55 6.19 -7.50 28.58
N GLU A 56 5.60 -8.47 29.25
CA GLU A 56 6.25 -9.35 30.19
C GLU A 56 7.20 -10.26 29.41
N MET A 57 8.44 -10.30 29.87
CA MET A 57 9.43 -11.24 29.35
C MET A 57 8.91 -12.65 29.58
N SER A 58 8.59 -13.35 28.50
CA SER A 58 8.43 -14.81 28.58
C SER A 58 9.74 -15.40 29.11
N ALA A 59 9.67 -16.35 30.04
CA ALA A 59 10.84 -16.90 30.72
C ALA A 59 11.85 -17.57 29.75
N SER A 60 11.42 -17.87 28.52
CA SER A 60 12.26 -18.39 27.42
C SER A 60 13.14 -17.33 26.75
N GLY A 61 12.95 -16.04 27.05
CA GLY A 61 13.63 -14.94 26.34
C GLY A 61 13.11 -14.71 24.91
N GLU A 62 12.06 -15.42 24.51
CA GLU A 62 11.44 -15.29 23.20
C GLU A 62 10.47 -14.10 23.19
N ILE A 63 10.66 -13.19 22.24
CA ILE A 63 9.79 -12.01 22.06
C ILE A 63 8.54 -12.49 21.32
N ALA A 64 7.56 -12.96 22.08
CA ALA A 64 6.27 -13.35 21.53
C ALA A 64 5.36 -12.13 21.33
N ILE A 65 4.62 -12.12 20.22
CA ILE A 65 3.43 -11.28 20.07
C ILE A 65 2.32 -11.89 20.90
N ASP A 66 1.70 -11.08 21.76
CA ASP A 66 0.55 -11.48 22.54
C ASP A 66 -0.67 -11.72 21.63
N ASP A 67 -1.60 -12.55 22.11
CA ASP A 67 -2.77 -12.96 21.34
C ASP A 67 -3.68 -11.77 20.95
N GLU A 68 -3.69 -10.70 21.75
CA GLU A 68 -4.49 -9.53 21.46
C GLU A 68 -3.92 -8.70 20.30
N LEU A 69 -2.60 -8.47 20.28
CA LEU A 69 -1.92 -7.85 19.16
C LEU A 69 -2.04 -8.70 17.89
N ARG A 70 -1.85 -10.03 17.99
CA ARG A 70 -2.06 -10.93 16.84
C ARG A 70 -3.48 -10.83 16.29
N LYS A 71 -4.50 -10.79 17.17
CA LYS A 71 -5.90 -10.61 16.77
C LYS A 71 -6.12 -9.27 16.06
N SER A 72 -5.53 -8.20 16.56
CA SER A 72 -5.64 -6.85 15.96
C SER A 72 -4.98 -6.82 14.57
N ILE A 73 -3.79 -7.42 14.43
CA ILE A 73 -3.11 -7.60 13.14
C ILE A 73 -3.98 -8.38 12.16
N ARG A 74 -4.57 -9.51 12.59
CA ARG A 74 -5.46 -10.31 11.76
C ARG A 74 -6.64 -9.50 11.23
N ILE A 75 -7.29 -8.73 12.11
CA ILE A 75 -8.43 -7.89 11.74
C ILE A 75 -8.00 -6.82 10.73
N ALA A 76 -6.89 -6.11 10.98
CA ALA A 76 -6.36 -5.11 10.06
C ALA A 76 -6.01 -5.71 8.69
N CYS A 77 -5.32 -6.85 8.66
CA CYS A 77 -4.98 -7.56 7.42
C CYS A 77 -6.24 -8.03 6.66
N ALA A 78 -7.25 -8.55 7.36
CA ALA A 78 -8.51 -8.95 6.74
C ALA A 78 -9.26 -7.74 6.14
N LYS A 79 -9.36 -6.63 6.87
CA LYS A 79 -9.96 -5.38 6.39
C LYS A 79 -9.20 -4.84 5.17
N ALA A 80 -7.87 -4.81 5.22
CA ALA A 80 -7.03 -4.41 4.09
C ALA A 80 -7.31 -5.25 2.84
N ARG A 81 -7.36 -6.59 2.98
CA ARG A 81 -7.72 -7.49 1.87
C ARG A 81 -9.08 -7.17 1.28
N LEU A 82 -10.10 -7.00 2.12
CA LEU A 82 -11.47 -6.68 1.69
C LEU A 82 -11.55 -5.35 0.95
N GLN A 83 -10.71 -4.38 1.33
CA GLN A 83 -10.63 -3.06 0.71
C GLN A 83 -9.73 -3.04 -0.55
N GLY A 84 -9.08 -4.16 -0.89
CA GLY A 84 -8.11 -4.22 -2.00
C GLY A 84 -6.79 -3.49 -1.71
N VAL A 85 -6.53 -3.15 -0.45
CA VAL A 85 -5.24 -2.62 0.02
C VAL A 85 -4.21 -3.72 -0.11
N ARG A 86 -3.04 -3.40 -0.68
CA ARG A 86 -1.94 -4.37 -0.81
C ARG A 86 -1.21 -4.55 0.52
N ALA A 87 -0.66 -5.74 0.74
CA ALA A 87 0.17 -6.05 1.92
C ALA A 87 1.28 -5.02 2.16
N GLU A 88 1.93 -4.51 1.11
CA GLU A 88 3.01 -3.55 1.26
C GLU A 88 2.55 -2.23 1.89
N HIS A 89 1.32 -1.79 1.64
CA HIS A 89 0.79 -0.59 2.29
C HIS A 89 0.46 -0.83 3.76
N VAL A 90 -0.06 -2.02 4.11
CA VAL A 90 -0.24 -2.41 5.51
C VAL A 90 1.10 -2.40 6.26
N LEU A 91 2.16 -2.91 5.64
CA LEU A 91 3.50 -2.89 6.23
C LEU A 91 4.07 -1.47 6.37
N ILE A 92 3.74 -0.56 5.45
CA ILE A 92 4.09 0.86 5.57
C ILE A 92 3.36 1.48 6.75
N ASP A 93 2.05 1.24 6.91
CA ASP A 93 1.24 1.75 8.02
C ASP A 93 1.79 1.26 9.37
N VAL A 94 2.07 -0.03 9.48
CA VAL A 94 2.70 -0.63 10.67
C VAL A 94 4.03 0.03 11.02
N LYS A 95 4.89 0.26 10.02
CA LYS A 95 6.17 0.94 10.23
C LYS A 95 5.98 2.39 10.64
N GLN A 96 5.02 3.12 10.07
CA GLN A 96 4.73 4.49 10.44
C GLN A 96 4.20 4.59 11.87
N ILE A 97 3.29 3.69 12.27
CA ILE A 97 2.83 3.54 13.65
C ILE A 97 4.03 3.33 14.55
N TRP A 98 4.86 2.31 14.26
CA TRP A 98 6.04 1.98 15.06
C TRP A 98 6.99 3.17 15.25
N MET A 99 7.28 3.91 14.17
CA MET A 99 8.16 5.10 14.22
C MET A 99 7.56 6.28 14.99
N SER A 100 6.24 6.31 15.17
CA SER A 100 5.54 7.36 15.91
C SER A 100 5.40 7.08 17.40
N ILE A 101 5.65 5.84 17.85
CA ILE A 101 5.63 5.50 19.27
C ILE A 101 6.97 5.96 19.88
N PRO A 102 6.98 6.79 20.93
CA PRO A 102 8.21 7.36 21.52
C PRO A 102 9.19 6.34 22.16
N SER A 103 8.95 5.05 22.03
CA SER A 103 9.66 3.98 22.73
C SER A 103 10.99 3.60 22.03
N MET A 104 12.04 4.27 22.51
CA MET A 104 13.43 3.82 22.74
C MET A 104 14.08 2.85 21.73
N LEU A 105 15.13 3.36 21.10
CA LEU A 105 16.11 2.73 20.18
C LEU A 105 16.90 1.56 20.79
N SER A 106 16.24 0.53 21.31
CA SER A 106 16.92 -0.70 21.76
C SER A 106 17.00 -1.72 20.62
N THR A 107 17.92 -2.68 20.70
CA THR A 107 17.96 -3.80 19.74
C THR A 107 16.71 -4.68 19.84
N ARG A 108 16.14 -4.82 21.04
CA ARG A 108 14.91 -5.60 21.31
C ARG A 108 13.67 -5.02 20.65
N THR A 109 13.62 -3.70 20.48
CA THR A 109 12.55 -3.04 19.71
C THR A 109 12.61 -3.40 18.22
N ALA A 110 13.81 -3.58 17.64
CA ALA A 110 13.93 -3.99 16.25
C ALA A 110 13.45 -5.43 16.02
N GLU A 111 13.78 -6.34 16.95
CA GLU A 111 13.31 -7.74 16.92
C GLU A 111 11.78 -7.81 17.02
N ARG A 112 11.17 -7.01 17.91
CA ARG A 112 9.71 -6.97 18.05
C ARG A 112 9.01 -6.41 16.82
N LEU A 113 9.57 -5.38 16.17
CA LEU A 113 9.06 -4.91 14.88
C LEU A 113 9.17 -6.00 13.81
N SER A 114 10.27 -6.75 13.78
CA SER A 114 10.43 -7.86 12.85
C SER A 114 9.34 -8.90 13.03
N GLU A 115 9.03 -9.27 14.27
CA GLU A 115 7.96 -10.23 14.58
C GLU A 115 6.58 -9.72 14.16
N ILE A 116 6.31 -8.43 14.39
CA ILE A 116 5.05 -7.79 13.97
C ILE A 116 4.91 -7.83 12.45
N VAL A 117 5.99 -7.52 11.73
CA VAL A 117 6.02 -7.57 10.27
C VAL A 117 5.80 -9.00 9.76
N SER A 118 6.47 -10.00 10.34
CA SER A 118 6.28 -11.41 10.00
C SER A 118 4.83 -11.84 10.21
N THR A 119 4.26 -11.51 11.38
CA THR A 119 2.86 -11.84 11.70
C THR A 119 1.89 -11.12 10.75
N CYS A 120 2.16 -9.87 10.36
CA CYS A 120 1.36 -9.18 9.33
C CYS A 120 1.38 -9.92 8.00
N ILE A 121 2.55 -10.41 7.56
CA ILE A 121 2.68 -11.16 6.31
C ILE A 121 1.91 -12.48 6.40
N GLU A 122 2.11 -13.23 7.48
CA GLU A 122 1.42 -14.50 7.74
C GLU A 122 -0.09 -14.32 7.77
N GLU A 123 -0.60 -13.35 8.53
CA GLU A 123 -2.04 -13.10 8.63
C GLU A 123 -2.60 -12.52 7.33
N TYR A 124 -1.80 -11.77 6.55
CA TYR A 124 -2.23 -11.24 5.26
C TYR A 124 -2.38 -12.33 4.19
N TYR A 125 -1.42 -13.26 4.09
CA TYR A 125 -1.38 -14.28 3.04
C TYR A 125 -1.91 -15.66 3.45
N GLY A 126 -1.84 -16.01 4.73
CA GLY A 126 -2.19 -17.34 5.26
C GLY A 126 -3.68 -17.66 5.16
N ASP A 127 -4.54 -16.65 5.04
CA ASP A 127 -6.00 -16.82 4.90
C ASP A 127 -6.41 -17.25 3.46
N ARG A 128 -5.47 -17.36 2.52
CA ARG A 128 -5.76 -17.76 1.12
C ARG A 128 -5.93 -19.26 0.93
N ASP A 129 -5.50 -20.08 1.89
CA ASP A 129 -5.60 -21.54 1.82
C ASP A 129 -6.89 -22.10 2.47
N GLN A 130 -7.79 -21.24 2.96
CA GLN A 130 -9.12 -21.63 3.48
C GLN A 130 -10.25 -21.33 2.48
N LEU A 131 -10.05 -21.65 1.20
CA LEU A 131 -11.17 -21.79 0.26
C LEU A 131 -11.87 -23.13 0.54
N PRO A 132 -13.14 -23.16 0.98
CA PRO A 132 -13.89 -24.41 1.03
C PRO A 132 -13.99 -24.94 -0.41
N SER A 133 -13.46 -26.14 -0.61
CA SER A 133 -13.60 -26.91 -1.85
C SER A 133 -15.02 -27.46 -1.99
#